data_AF-A0A9P9LNZ8-F1
#
_entry.id   AF-A0A9P9LNZ8-F1
#
_cell.length_a   1.000
_cell.length_b   1.000
_cell.length_c   1.000
_cell.angle_alpha   90.00
_cell.angle_beta   90.00
_cell.angle_gamma   90.00
#
_symmetry.space_group_name_H-M   'P 1'
#
loop_
_entity.id
_entity.type
_entity.pdbx_description
1 polymer ?
#
loop_
_entity_poly.entity_id
_entity_poly.type
_entity_poly.pdbx_seq_one_letter_code
_entity_poly.pdbx_strand_id
1 'polypeptide(L)'
;MTSASNIRFWVAFVVSLIAAIPTAYLGWYFTSKIIASVHVSSDPTYWMERARNEAYGICYDGCYDCLNPSVIETACRLTAIVEVPGVICDFSQIWTWDGASKYPEKCLVAVGDIYKEDALAWKRFWYKPLYLLAFSAAAWIGFNSFHLSRGVLDKYRAFEYPPRYQRIETPSPGPLISTRKSSNVKIPLLATAIVLLALPSPVLGYTCTSQPAYNALFSNADDTIYGVIHGWLSSCYEESYSCGETCTSSGSLGDRSCDTIYCGQERTAKAPRHYVNQAAERVVDCGFRMVDFVPGVVDRRIPNPRIEGKLWVKLAVNRFNGTDSGGESRVDEMVKCLYDIVDSPKW
;
A
#
# COMPACT_ATOMS: atom_id res chain seq x y z
N MET A 1 -5.53 57.90 13.63
CA MET A 1 -6.75 57.80 12.80
C MET A 1 -6.72 56.46 12.09
N THR A 2 -7.45 55.47 12.60
CA THR A 2 -7.71 54.23 11.87
C THR A 2 -8.61 54.58 10.68
N SER A 3 -8.12 54.37 9.45
CA SER A 3 -8.90 54.61 8.23
C SER A 3 -10.22 53.83 8.30
N ALA A 4 -11.35 54.44 7.92
CA ALA A 4 -12.65 53.78 7.87
C ALA A 4 -12.63 52.47 7.05
N SER A 5 -11.68 52.34 6.12
CA SER A 5 -11.42 51.09 5.39
C SER A 5 -10.98 49.93 6.29
N ASN A 6 -10.22 50.20 7.36
CA ASN A 6 -9.78 49.18 8.30
C ASN A 6 -10.97 48.67 9.11
N ILE A 7 -11.86 49.55 9.58
CA ILE A 7 -13.03 49.17 10.38
C ILE A 7 -13.92 48.21 9.60
N ARG A 8 -14.18 48.49 8.31
CA ARG A 8 -15.02 47.64 7.45
C ARG A 8 -14.42 46.26 7.21
N PHE A 9 -13.11 46.21 6.96
CA PHE A 9 -12.40 44.95 6.83
C PHE A 9 -12.56 44.10 8.09
N TRP A 10 -12.37 44.71 9.28
CA TRP A 10 -12.54 44.01 10.55
C TRP A 10 -13.97 43.53 10.80
N VAL A 11 -14.98 44.35 10.48
CA VAL A 11 -16.40 43.94 10.59
C VAL A 11 -16.71 42.75 9.67
N ALA A 12 -16.33 42.82 8.39
CA ALA A 12 -16.51 41.73 7.44
C ALA A 12 -15.78 40.45 7.87
N PHE A 13 -14.57 40.59 8.42
CA PHE A 13 -13.78 39.49 8.96
C PHE A 13 -14.45 38.83 10.17
N VAL A 14 -14.98 39.61 11.12
CA VAL A 14 -15.71 39.08 12.27
C VAL A 14 -16.97 38.33 11.83
N VAL A 15 -17.76 38.87 10.89
CA VAL A 15 -18.93 38.18 10.34
C VAL A 15 -18.55 36.86 9.68
N SER A 16 -17.44 36.84 8.91
CA SER A 16 -16.89 35.61 8.33
C SER A 16 -16.51 34.58 9.38
N LEU A 17 -15.87 34.99 10.49
CA LEU A 17 -15.50 34.07 11.56
C LEU A 17 -16.72 33.50 12.28
N ILE A 18 -17.74 34.33 12.53
CA ILE A 18 -19.01 33.90 13.14
C ILE A 18 -19.71 32.85 12.27
N ALA A 19 -19.59 32.93 10.95
CA ALA A 19 -20.12 31.91 10.04
C ALA A 19 -19.23 30.65 9.99
N ALA A 20 -17.90 30.82 9.84
CA ALA A 20 -16.99 29.70 9.60
C ALA A 20 -16.77 28.81 10.84
N ILE A 21 -16.66 29.37 12.05
CA ILE A 21 -16.33 28.61 13.26
C ILE A 21 -17.44 27.59 13.62
N PRO A 22 -18.73 27.97 13.69
CA PRO A 22 -19.80 27.01 13.97
C PRO A 22 -19.90 25.93 12.88
N THR A 23 -19.70 26.28 11.61
CA THR A 23 -19.68 25.30 10.52
C THR A 23 -18.53 24.30 10.68
N ALA A 24 -17.33 24.77 10.99
CA ALA A 24 -16.18 23.89 11.24
C ALA A 24 -16.42 22.97 12.44
N TYR A 25 -16.96 23.51 13.54
CA TYR A 25 -17.30 22.74 14.73
C TYR A 25 -18.36 21.68 14.45
N LEU A 26 -19.46 22.05 13.79
CA LEU A 26 -20.52 21.11 13.41
C LEU A 26 -19.99 20.05 12.45
N GLY A 27 -19.22 20.45 11.44
CA GLY A 27 -18.61 19.53 10.48
C GLY A 27 -17.66 18.52 11.15
N TRP A 28 -16.83 18.98 12.08
CA TRP A 28 -16.00 18.11 12.92
C TRP A 28 -16.83 17.18 13.81
N TYR A 29 -17.87 17.70 14.47
CA TYR A 29 -18.75 16.92 15.36
C TYR A 29 -19.51 15.83 14.59
N PHE A 30 -20.10 16.15 13.43
CA PHE A 30 -20.77 15.17 12.60
C PHE A 30 -19.80 14.13 12.05
N THR A 31 -18.62 14.56 11.59
CA THR A 31 -17.60 13.63 11.09
C THR A 31 -17.13 12.68 12.20
N SER A 32 -16.89 13.18 13.42
CA SER A 32 -16.50 12.33 14.54
C SER A 32 -17.60 11.34 14.94
N LYS A 33 -18.88 11.75 14.91
CA LYS A 33 -20.03 10.85 15.10
C LYS A 33 -20.11 9.78 14.01
N ILE A 34 -19.92 10.15 12.74
CA ILE A 34 -19.90 9.19 11.63
C ILE A 34 -18.78 8.17 11.85
N ILE A 35 -17.55 8.62 12.09
CA ILE A 35 -16.38 7.76 12.35
C ILE A 35 -16.62 6.84 13.56
N ALA A 36 -17.24 7.35 14.63
CA ALA A 36 -17.57 6.56 15.82
C ALA A 36 -18.66 5.52 15.55
N SER A 37 -19.60 5.80 14.64
CA SER A 37 -20.68 4.89 14.26
C SER A 37 -20.26 3.79 13.27
N VAL A 38 -19.03 3.83 12.77
CA VAL A 38 -18.51 2.82 11.85
C VAL A 38 -18.40 1.48 12.57
N HIS A 39 -19.20 0.53 12.11
CA HIS A 39 -19.12 -0.87 12.50
C HIS A 39 -18.55 -1.77 11.39
N VAL A 40 -18.02 -2.92 11.79
CA VAL A 40 -17.72 -4.07 10.93
C VAL A 40 -18.63 -5.23 11.34
N SER A 41 -18.54 -6.38 10.65
CA SER A 41 -19.31 -7.57 11.03
C SER A 41 -19.15 -7.86 12.53
N SER A 42 -20.26 -8.03 13.25
CA SER A 42 -20.24 -8.42 14.66
C SER A 42 -20.13 -9.93 14.84
N ASP A 43 -20.28 -10.70 13.76
CA ASP A 43 -20.26 -12.16 13.76
C ASP A 43 -18.83 -12.69 14.02
N PRO A 44 -18.58 -13.38 15.13
CA PRO A 44 -17.27 -13.97 15.42
C PRO A 44 -16.85 -15.01 14.38
N THR A 45 -17.80 -15.76 13.82
CA THR A 45 -17.50 -16.85 12.87
C THR A 45 -16.91 -16.31 11.58
N TYR A 46 -17.37 -15.14 11.13
CA TYR A 46 -16.80 -14.42 9.99
C TYR A 46 -15.31 -14.11 10.20
N TRP A 47 -14.93 -13.61 11.38
CA TRP A 47 -13.53 -13.25 11.68
C TRP A 47 -12.64 -14.46 11.92
N MET A 48 -13.18 -15.51 12.54
CA MET A 48 -12.46 -16.78 12.70
C MET A 48 -12.20 -17.45 11.35
N GLU A 49 -13.18 -17.44 10.45
CA GLU A 49 -13.01 -17.99 9.09
C GLU A 49 -12.00 -17.15 8.28
N ARG A 50 -12.03 -15.82 8.45
CA ARG A 50 -11.00 -14.96 7.88
C ARG A 50 -9.61 -15.27 8.44
N ALA A 51 -9.46 -15.44 9.75
CA ALA A 51 -8.20 -15.82 10.38
C ALA A 51 -7.71 -17.19 9.90
N ARG A 52 -8.62 -18.16 9.74
CA ARG A 52 -8.32 -19.47 9.19
C ARG A 52 -7.78 -19.36 7.77
N ASN A 53 -8.41 -18.57 6.90
CA ASN A 53 -8.04 -18.53 5.49
C ASN A 53 -6.87 -17.57 5.20
N GLU A 54 -6.91 -16.35 5.74
CA GLU A 54 -5.95 -15.28 5.41
C GLU A 54 -4.69 -15.27 6.29
N ALA A 55 -4.72 -15.84 7.50
CA ALA A 55 -3.52 -15.98 8.32
C ALA A 55 -3.00 -17.41 8.28
N TYR A 56 -3.74 -18.35 8.87
CA TYR A 56 -3.26 -19.71 8.99
C TYR A 56 -3.20 -20.44 7.64
N GLY A 57 -4.20 -20.32 6.79
CA GLY A 57 -4.27 -20.98 5.48
C GLY A 57 -3.12 -20.54 4.59
N ILE A 58 -2.94 -19.22 4.43
CA ILE A 58 -1.78 -18.65 3.71
C ILE A 58 -0.47 -19.12 4.35
N CYS A 59 -0.38 -19.12 5.68
CA CYS A 59 0.86 -19.47 6.34
C CYS A 59 1.20 -20.97 6.26
N TYR A 60 0.21 -21.86 6.29
CA TYR A 60 0.43 -23.30 6.17
C TYR A 60 0.62 -23.71 4.71
N ASP A 61 -0.34 -23.36 3.87
CA ASP A 61 -0.45 -23.89 2.52
C ASP A 61 0.35 -23.02 1.52
N GLY A 62 0.82 -21.85 1.98
CA GLY A 62 1.50 -20.86 1.18
C GLY A 62 0.49 -20.09 0.32
N CYS A 63 1.00 -19.52 -0.78
CA CYS A 63 0.16 -19.06 -1.87
C CYS A 63 0.36 -19.98 -3.08
N TYR A 64 -0.65 -20.08 -3.94
CA TYR A 64 -0.52 -20.77 -5.22
C TYR A 64 -0.13 -19.73 -6.28
N ASP A 65 1.11 -19.81 -6.76
CA ASP A 65 1.67 -18.94 -7.80
C ASP A 65 1.48 -17.42 -7.59
N CYS A 66 1.50 -16.93 -6.34
CA CYS A 66 1.29 -15.51 -6.10
C CYS A 66 2.50 -14.65 -6.48
N LEU A 67 2.24 -13.46 -7.02
CA LEU A 67 3.28 -12.49 -7.38
C LEU A 67 4.04 -11.94 -6.16
N ASN A 68 3.38 -11.92 -4.99
CA ASN A 68 3.96 -11.37 -3.77
C ASN A 68 4.06 -12.41 -2.65
N PRO A 69 5.17 -13.17 -2.57
CA PRO A 69 5.38 -14.15 -1.51
C PRO A 69 5.53 -13.52 -0.12
N SER A 70 5.73 -12.19 0.00
CA SER A 70 5.80 -11.52 1.31
C SER A 70 4.49 -11.59 2.10
N VAL A 71 3.37 -11.87 1.43
CA VAL A 71 2.08 -12.10 2.10
C VAL A 71 2.14 -13.33 3.01
N ILE A 72 2.92 -14.34 2.64
CA ILE A 72 3.10 -15.57 3.43
C ILE A 72 3.85 -15.25 4.71
N GLU A 73 4.95 -14.50 4.62
CA GLU A 73 5.73 -14.08 5.78
C GLU A 73 4.90 -13.21 6.73
N THR A 74 4.08 -12.30 6.19
CA THR A 74 3.17 -11.45 6.97
C THR A 74 2.11 -12.29 7.69
N ALA A 75 1.48 -13.22 6.99
CA ALA A 75 0.48 -14.13 7.55
C ALA A 75 1.07 -15.01 8.66
N CYS A 76 2.26 -15.55 8.45
CA CYS A 76 2.98 -16.35 9.44
C CYS A 76 3.45 -15.56 10.65
N ARG A 77 3.88 -14.31 10.46
CA ARG A 77 4.21 -13.42 11.57
C ARG A 77 2.98 -13.16 12.44
N LEU A 78 1.82 -12.96 11.82
CA LEU A 78 0.58 -12.69 12.54
C LEU A 78 0.20 -13.84 13.49
N THR A 79 0.45 -15.10 13.10
CA THR A 79 0.19 -16.26 13.97
C THR A 79 1.22 -16.39 15.10
N ALA A 80 2.46 -15.98 14.86
CA ALA A 80 3.55 -16.04 15.85
C ALA A 80 3.45 -14.97 16.95
N ILE A 81 2.95 -13.77 16.64
CA ILE A 81 2.83 -12.68 17.62
C ILE A 81 1.63 -12.83 18.57
N VAL A 82 0.73 -13.77 18.30
CA VAL A 82 -0.48 -13.98 19.10
C VAL A 82 -0.18 -14.93 20.26
N GLU A 83 -0.22 -14.38 21.48
CA GLU A 83 -0.02 -15.15 22.71
C GLU A 83 -1.37 -15.50 23.34
N VAL A 84 -1.73 -16.79 23.33
CA VAL A 84 -2.91 -17.30 24.03
C VAL A 84 -2.45 -18.21 25.17
N PRO A 85 -2.84 -17.93 26.43
CA PRO A 85 -2.42 -18.76 27.57
C PRO A 85 -2.78 -20.24 27.39
N GLY A 86 -1.76 -21.10 27.47
CA GLY A 86 -1.91 -22.56 27.39
C GLY A 86 -2.18 -23.10 25.98
N VAL A 87 -2.06 -22.30 24.93
CA VAL A 87 -2.20 -22.74 23.53
C VAL A 87 -1.08 -22.15 22.68
N ILE A 88 -0.39 -23.00 21.91
CA ILE A 88 0.62 -22.56 20.94
C ILE A 88 -0.11 -22.12 19.67
N CYS A 89 -0.04 -20.82 19.35
CA CYS A 89 -0.63 -20.26 18.14
C CYS A 89 0.39 -20.05 17.01
N ASP A 90 1.68 -20.04 17.36
CA ASP A 90 2.80 -19.88 16.42
C ASP A 90 2.89 -21.07 15.48
N PHE A 91 2.61 -20.84 14.20
CA PHE A 91 2.63 -21.88 13.19
C PHE A 91 4.00 -22.57 13.06
N SER A 92 5.10 -21.86 13.35
CA SER A 92 6.46 -22.38 13.20
C SER A 92 6.78 -23.47 14.22
N GLN A 93 5.88 -23.69 15.18
CA GLN A 93 5.97 -24.74 16.18
C GLN A 93 4.93 -25.85 15.93
N ILE A 94 4.08 -25.71 14.91
CA ILE A 94 2.93 -26.57 14.64
C ILE A 94 3.14 -27.35 13.33
N TRP A 95 4.14 -28.23 13.33
CA TRP A 95 4.53 -29.00 12.14
C TRP A 95 3.65 -30.22 11.92
N THR A 96 3.12 -30.80 13.01
CA THR A 96 2.63 -32.18 13.03
C THR A 96 1.12 -32.32 13.01
N TRP A 97 0.38 -31.22 12.85
CA TRP A 97 -1.05 -31.19 13.18
C TRP A 97 -1.95 -31.62 12.03
N ASP A 98 -2.69 -32.69 12.30
CA ASP A 98 -3.72 -33.30 11.49
C ASP A 98 -5.05 -32.54 11.61
N GLY A 99 -5.43 -31.82 10.54
CA GLY A 99 -6.80 -31.33 10.29
C GLY A 99 -7.44 -30.47 11.40
N ALA A 100 -8.00 -31.10 12.42
CA ALA A 100 -8.72 -30.46 13.52
C ALA A 100 -7.79 -29.76 14.52
N SER A 101 -6.59 -30.28 14.73
CA SER A 101 -5.57 -29.65 15.57
C SER A 101 -5.02 -28.40 14.87
N LYS A 102 -4.85 -28.42 13.53
CA LYS A 102 -4.21 -27.39 12.68
C LYS A 102 -4.61 -25.93 13.00
N TYR A 103 -5.85 -25.71 13.47
CA TYR A 103 -6.36 -24.37 13.81
C TYR A 103 -7.07 -24.36 15.18
N PRO A 104 -6.36 -24.17 16.31
CA PRO A 104 -7.01 -24.05 17.61
C PRO A 104 -8.01 -22.90 17.61
N GLU A 105 -9.22 -23.19 18.07
CA GLU A 105 -10.31 -22.21 18.08
C GLU A 105 -9.92 -20.92 18.81
N LYS A 106 -9.23 -21.03 19.95
CA LYS A 106 -8.76 -19.87 20.72
C LYS A 106 -7.78 -18.99 19.93
N CYS A 107 -6.91 -19.59 19.12
CA CYS A 107 -5.99 -18.85 18.27
C CYS A 107 -6.72 -18.17 17.11
N LEU A 108 -7.71 -18.84 16.50
CA LEU A 108 -8.55 -18.26 15.46
C LEU A 108 -9.35 -17.05 15.96
N VAL A 109 -9.88 -17.10 17.18
CA VAL A 109 -10.56 -15.96 17.81
C VAL A 109 -9.58 -14.81 18.00
N ALA A 110 -8.41 -15.06 18.59
CA ALA A 110 -7.42 -14.02 18.86
C ALA A 110 -6.90 -13.34 17.57
N VAL A 111 -6.55 -14.12 16.54
CA VAL A 111 -6.16 -13.58 15.23
C VAL A 111 -7.34 -12.88 14.54
N GLY A 112 -8.56 -13.43 14.69
CA GLY A 112 -9.78 -12.83 14.15
C GLY A 112 -10.08 -11.46 14.74
N ASP A 113 -9.84 -11.26 16.03
CA ASP A 113 -9.96 -9.96 16.69
C ASP A 113 -8.98 -8.93 16.13
N ILE A 114 -7.74 -9.34 15.79
CA ILE A 114 -6.78 -8.45 15.10
C ILE A 114 -7.34 -8.02 13.74
N TYR A 115 -7.83 -8.96 12.91
CA TYR A 115 -8.45 -8.62 11.63
C TYR A 115 -9.66 -7.70 11.77
N LYS A 116 -10.46 -7.89 12.81
CA LYS A 116 -11.63 -7.06 13.11
C LYS A 116 -11.22 -5.63 13.47
N GLU A 117 -10.20 -5.48 14.31
CA GLU A 117 -9.63 -4.18 14.69
C GLU A 117 -9.00 -3.47 13.49
N ASP A 118 -8.24 -4.18 12.66
CA ASP A 118 -7.64 -3.65 11.44
C ASP A 118 -8.71 -3.20 10.43
N ALA A 119 -9.77 -3.99 10.23
CA ALA A 119 -10.88 -3.62 9.37
C ALA A 119 -11.63 -2.37 9.89
N LEU A 120 -11.79 -2.25 11.22
CA LEU A 120 -12.35 -1.04 11.83
C LEU A 120 -11.43 0.16 11.64
N ALA A 121 -10.14 0.00 11.87
CA ALA A 121 -9.14 1.04 11.68
C ALA A 121 -9.08 1.52 10.23
N TRP A 122 -9.12 0.58 9.27
CA TRP A 122 -9.14 0.86 7.84
C TRP A 122 -10.39 1.63 7.42
N LYS A 123 -11.57 1.20 7.85
CA LYS A 123 -12.80 1.97 7.59
C LYS A 123 -12.71 3.37 8.19
N ARG A 124 -12.31 3.49 9.47
CA ARG A 124 -12.13 4.81 10.12
C ARG A 124 -11.13 5.69 9.39
N PHE A 125 -10.05 5.11 8.85
CA PHE A 125 -9.07 5.82 8.04
C PHE A 125 -9.70 6.44 6.79
N TRP A 126 -10.49 5.69 6.03
CA TRP A 126 -11.17 6.20 4.83
C TRP A 126 -12.22 7.28 5.10
N TYR A 127 -12.73 7.38 6.32
CA TYR A 127 -13.60 8.49 6.73
C TYR A 127 -12.85 9.73 7.20
N LYS A 128 -11.54 9.67 7.49
CA LYS A 128 -10.76 10.86 7.91
C LYS A 128 -10.76 12.00 6.87
N PRO A 129 -10.72 11.76 5.54
CA PRO A 129 -10.88 12.81 4.53
C PRO A 129 -12.18 13.63 4.66
N LEU A 130 -13.23 13.13 5.32
CA LEU A 130 -14.43 13.93 5.59
C LEU A 130 -14.13 15.17 6.45
N TYR A 131 -13.12 15.12 7.32
CA TYR A 131 -12.68 16.31 8.05
C TYR A 131 -12.18 17.39 7.10
N LEU A 132 -11.45 17.01 6.04
CA LEU A 132 -10.99 17.97 5.03
C LEU A 132 -12.15 18.60 4.27
N LEU A 133 -13.20 17.82 3.96
CA LEU A 133 -14.42 18.34 3.35
C LEU A 133 -15.20 19.27 4.29
N ALA A 134 -15.27 18.95 5.58
CA ALA A 134 -15.88 19.80 6.59
C ALA A 134 -15.15 21.15 6.72
N PHE A 135 -13.81 21.12 6.76
CA PHE A 135 -12.99 22.33 6.83
C PHE A 135 -13.04 23.14 5.53
N SER A 136 -13.07 22.49 4.36
CA SER A 136 -13.20 23.19 3.08
C SER A 136 -14.57 23.87 2.94
N ALA A 137 -15.65 23.22 3.40
CA ALA A 137 -16.98 23.83 3.46
C ALA A 137 -17.03 25.05 4.39
N ALA A 138 -16.43 24.94 5.59
CA ALA A 138 -16.34 26.07 6.53
C ALA A 138 -15.54 27.25 5.96
N ALA A 139 -14.41 26.97 5.30
CA ALA A 139 -13.61 27.97 4.62
C ALA A 139 -14.37 28.65 3.47
N TRP A 140 -15.10 27.87 2.68
CA TRP A 140 -15.93 28.38 1.59
C TRP A 140 -17.08 29.26 2.11
N ILE A 141 -17.77 28.85 3.17
CA ILE A 141 -18.82 29.66 3.82
C ILE A 141 -18.23 30.96 4.36
N GLY A 142 -17.12 30.91 5.09
CA GLY A 142 -16.42 32.09 5.59
C GLY A 142 -16.05 33.06 4.47
N PHE A 143 -15.42 32.56 3.40
CA PHE A 143 -15.04 33.35 2.23
C PHE A 143 -16.24 34.06 1.60
N ASN A 144 -17.35 33.35 1.36
CA ASN A 144 -18.56 33.94 0.81
C ASN A 144 -19.20 34.97 1.76
N SER A 145 -19.25 34.69 3.07
CA SER A 145 -19.75 35.64 4.08
C SER A 145 -18.90 36.91 4.16
N PHE A 146 -17.57 36.79 4.03
CA PHE A 146 -16.66 37.93 3.95
C PHE A 146 -16.96 38.81 2.73
N HIS A 147 -17.07 38.21 1.54
CA HIS A 147 -17.34 38.94 0.31
C HIS A 147 -18.73 39.60 0.31
N LEU A 148 -19.75 38.89 0.81
CA LEU A 148 -21.11 39.42 0.91
C LEU A 148 -21.18 40.60 1.89
N SER A 149 -20.64 40.46 3.10
CA SER A 149 -20.64 41.53 4.11
C SER A 149 -19.88 42.77 3.63
N ARG A 150 -18.75 42.59 2.95
CA ARG A 150 -18.02 43.70 2.32
C ARG A 150 -18.86 44.40 1.25
N GLY A 151 -19.50 43.63 0.35
CA GLY A 151 -20.38 44.20 -0.68
C GLY A 151 -21.57 44.98 -0.11
N VAL A 152 -22.11 44.54 1.03
CA VAL A 152 -23.19 45.23 1.75
C VAL A 152 -22.67 46.53 2.40
N LEU A 153 -21.54 46.49 3.12
CA LEU A 153 -20.93 47.66 3.75
C LEU A 153 -20.54 48.75 2.74
N ASP A 154 -20.05 48.34 1.56
CA ASP A 154 -19.70 49.27 0.49
C ASP A 154 -20.96 49.93 -0.13
N LYS A 155 -22.09 49.22 -0.22
CA LYS A 155 -23.38 49.79 -0.64
C LYS A 155 -23.95 50.80 0.35
N TYR A 156 -23.88 50.54 1.66
CA TYR A 156 -24.36 51.51 2.67
C TYR A 156 -23.58 52.84 2.64
N ARG A 157 -22.33 52.84 2.14
CA ARG A 157 -21.57 54.07 1.89
C ARG A 157 -22.18 54.95 0.79
N ALA A 158 -22.85 54.36 -0.21
CA ALA A 158 -23.51 55.15 -1.25
C ALA A 158 -24.63 56.04 -0.69
N PHE A 159 -25.08 55.78 0.54
CA PHE A 159 -26.07 56.58 1.27
C PHE A 159 -25.44 57.53 2.30
N GLU A 160 -24.13 57.49 2.54
CA GLU A 160 -23.43 58.56 3.25
C GLU A 160 -23.38 59.78 2.32
N TYR A 161 -24.11 60.83 2.71
CA TYR A 161 -24.39 62.08 1.99
C TYR A 161 -23.34 62.48 0.93
N PRO A 162 -23.77 62.92 -0.27
CA PRO A 162 -22.85 63.45 -1.26
C PRO A 162 -22.00 64.55 -0.59
N PRO A 163 -20.69 64.60 -0.85
CA PRO A 163 -19.83 65.62 -0.28
C PRO A 163 -20.47 66.98 -0.56
N ARG A 164 -20.76 67.69 0.53
CA ARG A 164 -21.18 69.10 0.54
C ARG A 164 -20.37 69.84 -0.51
N TYR A 165 -21.06 70.44 -1.49
CA TYR A 165 -20.51 71.27 -2.56
C TYR A 165 -19.14 71.86 -2.21
N GLN A 166 -18.07 71.28 -2.78
CA GLN A 166 -16.80 71.99 -2.83
C GLN A 166 -16.98 73.17 -3.77
N ARG A 167 -16.82 74.36 -3.19
CA ARG A 167 -16.74 75.65 -3.86
C ARG A 167 -15.86 75.54 -5.11
N ILE A 168 -16.40 76.00 -6.23
CA ILE A 168 -15.70 76.17 -7.51
C ILE A 168 -14.53 77.13 -7.25
N GLU A 169 -13.30 76.62 -7.31
CA GLU A 169 -12.13 77.42 -7.57
C GLU A 169 -11.50 76.99 -8.90
N THR A 170 -11.15 78.03 -9.64
CA THR A 170 -10.67 78.20 -11.01
C THR A 170 -9.68 77.17 -11.59
N PRO A 171 -9.63 77.05 -12.93
CA PRO A 171 -8.77 76.10 -13.62
C PRO A 171 -7.31 76.60 -13.65
N SER A 172 -6.37 75.69 -13.39
CA SER A 172 -4.95 75.88 -13.72
C SER A 172 -4.50 74.72 -14.62
N PRO A 173 -3.89 75.00 -15.79
CA PRO A 173 -3.39 73.97 -16.70
C PRO A 173 -1.96 73.59 -16.32
N GLY A 174 -1.74 72.32 -16.01
CA GLY A 174 -0.41 71.75 -15.78
C GLY A 174 -0.40 70.24 -16.05
N PRO A 175 0.42 69.75 -16.99
CA PRO A 175 0.38 68.36 -17.44
C PRO A 175 1.32 67.50 -16.60
N LEU A 176 0.82 66.48 -15.90
CA LEU A 176 1.68 65.44 -15.33
C LEU A 176 1.05 64.05 -15.44
N ILE A 177 1.50 63.37 -16.48
CA ILE A 177 1.79 61.93 -16.63
C ILE A 177 1.38 61.07 -15.42
N SER A 178 0.27 60.33 -15.56
CA SER A 178 -0.12 59.28 -14.63
C SER A 178 0.41 57.93 -15.13
N THR A 179 1.40 57.40 -14.41
CA THR A 179 1.94 56.07 -14.61
C THR A 179 0.95 55.01 -14.11
N ARG A 180 0.47 54.19 -15.04
CA ARG A 180 -0.39 53.03 -14.82
C ARG A 180 0.37 51.97 -14.02
N LYS A 181 0.29 52.00 -12.69
CA LYS A 181 0.75 50.90 -11.83
C LYS A 181 -0.23 49.72 -11.96
N SER A 182 0.07 48.84 -12.91
CA SER A 182 -0.44 47.47 -12.95
C SER A 182 0.14 46.70 -11.76
N SER A 183 -0.67 46.43 -10.74
CA SER A 183 -0.29 45.50 -9.67
C SER A 183 -0.44 44.07 -10.20
N ASN A 184 0.67 43.53 -10.70
CA ASN A 184 0.83 42.10 -10.93
C ASN A 184 0.63 41.35 -9.61
N VAL A 185 -0.52 40.70 -9.46
CA VAL A 185 -0.76 39.71 -8.42
C VAL A 185 0.09 38.49 -8.77
N LYS A 186 1.25 38.38 -8.12
CA LYS A 186 2.07 37.17 -8.15
C LYS A 186 1.34 36.10 -7.36
N ILE A 187 0.75 35.15 -8.07
CA ILE A 187 0.37 33.85 -7.53
C ILE A 187 1.68 33.19 -7.05
N PRO A 188 1.82 32.83 -5.75
CA PRO A 188 3.00 32.09 -5.32
C PRO A 188 2.94 30.69 -5.92
N LEU A 189 3.91 30.44 -6.79
CA LEU A 189 4.30 29.15 -7.36
C LEU A 189 4.59 28.15 -6.22
N LEU A 190 3.56 27.44 -5.76
CA LEU A 190 3.68 26.19 -5.03
C LEU A 190 3.95 25.07 -6.05
N ALA A 191 5.12 25.12 -6.69
CA ALA A 191 5.58 24.06 -7.58
C ALA A 191 7.10 23.90 -7.43
N THR A 192 7.55 23.45 -6.27
CA THR A 192 8.94 23.02 -6.06
C THR A 192 8.97 21.90 -5.03
N ALA A 193 8.66 20.67 -5.46
CA ALA A 193 9.13 19.43 -4.81
C ALA A 193 8.78 18.16 -5.60
N ILE A 194 8.99 18.11 -6.93
CA ILE A 194 8.95 16.82 -7.68
C ILE A 194 10.01 16.83 -8.78
N VAL A 195 11.31 16.95 -8.44
CA VAL A 195 12.41 16.74 -9.42
C VAL A 195 13.57 15.89 -8.84
N LEU A 196 13.42 15.32 -7.63
CA LEU A 196 14.46 14.48 -7.01
C LEU A 196 14.36 12.98 -7.34
N LEU A 197 13.52 12.57 -8.31
CA LEU A 197 13.32 11.16 -8.68
C LEU A 197 14.06 10.72 -9.97
N ALA A 198 14.84 11.60 -10.61
CA ALA A 198 15.47 11.31 -11.90
C ALA A 198 16.96 10.91 -11.79
N LEU A 199 17.33 10.14 -10.76
CA LEU A 199 18.60 9.41 -10.78
C LEU A 199 18.34 8.05 -11.47
N PRO A 200 19.15 7.64 -12.46
CA PRO A 200 19.05 6.31 -13.05
C PRO A 200 19.48 5.29 -11.99
N SER A 201 18.53 4.83 -11.19
CA SER A 201 18.71 3.66 -10.35
C SER A 201 19.12 2.50 -11.26
N PRO A 202 20.07 1.64 -10.87
CA PRO A 202 20.22 0.35 -11.54
C PRO A 202 18.85 -0.30 -11.59
N VAL A 203 18.42 -0.76 -12.78
CA VAL A 203 17.12 -1.41 -12.97
C VAL A 203 17.13 -2.69 -12.15
N LEU A 204 16.71 -2.57 -10.89
CA LEU A 204 16.47 -3.69 -9.99
C LEU A 204 15.36 -4.50 -10.63
N GLY A 205 15.68 -5.74 -11.01
CA GLY A 205 14.68 -6.62 -11.59
C GLY A 205 13.50 -6.79 -10.61
N TYR A 206 12.28 -6.76 -11.14
CA TYR A 206 11.05 -6.96 -10.38
C TYR A 206 10.52 -8.39 -10.55
N THR A 207 9.65 -8.82 -9.65
CA THR A 207 9.01 -10.15 -9.71
C THR A 207 7.94 -10.21 -10.79
N CYS A 208 7.96 -11.24 -11.63
CA CYS A 208 7.02 -11.44 -12.73
C CYS A 208 6.68 -12.94 -12.90
N THR A 209 5.60 -13.24 -13.62
CA THR A 209 5.12 -14.62 -13.92
C THR A 209 5.02 -14.89 -15.42
N SER A 210 5.84 -14.22 -16.24
CA SER A 210 5.81 -14.36 -17.69
C SER A 210 6.37 -15.70 -18.21
N GLN A 211 7.05 -16.47 -17.36
CA GLN A 211 7.55 -17.81 -17.67
C GLN A 211 6.69 -18.88 -16.99
N PRO A 212 6.55 -20.08 -17.59
CA PRO A 212 5.83 -21.18 -16.97
C PRO A 212 6.53 -21.63 -15.67
N ALA A 213 5.73 -22.09 -14.71
CA ALA A 213 6.25 -22.71 -13.49
C ALA A 213 7.13 -23.92 -13.81
N TYR A 214 8.11 -24.18 -12.94
CA TYR A 214 9.04 -25.29 -13.05
C TYR A 214 9.04 -26.10 -11.76
N ASN A 215 9.00 -27.42 -11.90
CA ASN A 215 9.02 -28.36 -10.78
C ASN A 215 10.27 -29.22 -10.86
N ALA A 216 10.91 -29.43 -9.72
CA ALA A 216 11.92 -30.48 -9.54
C ALA A 216 11.49 -31.39 -8.39
N LEU A 217 11.61 -32.69 -8.57
CA LEU A 217 11.23 -33.68 -7.57
C LEU A 217 12.47 -34.19 -6.83
N PHE A 218 12.29 -34.54 -5.57
CA PHE A 218 13.36 -35.08 -4.75
C PHE A 218 12.85 -36.20 -3.84
N SER A 219 13.75 -37.08 -3.43
CA SER A 219 13.47 -38.23 -2.59
C SER A 219 14.65 -38.51 -1.66
N ASN A 220 14.42 -39.08 -0.49
CA ASN A 220 15.51 -39.57 0.37
C ASN A 220 16.07 -40.90 -0.18
N ALA A 221 17.09 -41.45 0.49
CA ALA A 221 17.74 -42.69 0.06
C ALA A 221 16.78 -43.90 0.03
N ASP A 222 15.83 -43.96 0.97
CA ASP A 222 14.91 -45.07 1.15
C ASP A 222 13.57 -44.89 0.41
N ASP A 223 13.40 -43.78 -0.33
CA ASP A 223 12.16 -43.39 -1.03
C ASP A 223 10.91 -43.29 -0.14
N THR A 224 11.12 -43.04 1.16
CA THR A 224 10.05 -42.92 2.15
C THR A 224 9.61 -41.47 2.37
N ILE A 225 10.50 -40.50 2.13
CA ILE A 225 10.21 -39.06 2.16
C ILE A 225 10.58 -38.51 0.80
N TYR A 226 9.59 -37.95 0.13
CA TYR A 226 9.75 -37.34 -1.18
C TYR A 226 8.97 -36.05 -1.26
N GLY A 227 9.40 -35.18 -2.16
CA GLY A 227 8.91 -33.83 -2.25
C GLY A 227 9.04 -33.20 -3.61
N VAL A 228 8.57 -31.95 -3.68
CA VAL A 228 8.62 -31.09 -4.86
C VAL A 228 9.17 -29.72 -4.49
N ILE A 229 10.07 -29.23 -5.33
CA ILE A 229 10.50 -27.85 -5.37
C ILE A 229 9.72 -27.21 -6.52
N HIS A 230 8.79 -26.32 -6.17
CA HIS A 230 7.93 -25.64 -7.12
C HIS A 230 8.33 -24.17 -7.22
N GLY A 231 8.82 -23.74 -8.39
CA GLY A 231 9.13 -22.34 -8.66
C GLY A 231 8.21 -21.76 -9.73
N TRP A 232 7.66 -20.58 -9.47
CA TRP A 232 6.73 -19.90 -10.40
C TRP A 232 7.13 -18.45 -10.70
N LEU A 233 8.00 -17.85 -9.88
CA LEU A 233 8.44 -16.48 -10.07
C LEU A 233 9.67 -16.40 -10.95
N SER A 234 9.70 -15.33 -11.72
CA SER A 234 10.85 -14.89 -12.50
C SER A 234 11.32 -13.52 -12.00
N SER A 235 12.60 -13.21 -12.22
CA SER A 235 13.06 -11.82 -12.15
C SER A 235 13.02 -11.25 -13.56
N CYS A 236 12.24 -10.18 -13.74
CA CYS A 236 12.11 -9.45 -14.98
C CYS A 236 12.68 -8.04 -14.86
N TYR A 237 12.95 -7.42 -16.00
CA TYR A 237 13.27 -6.01 -16.12
C TYR A 237 12.60 -5.45 -17.37
N GLU A 238 12.38 -4.14 -17.39
CA GLU A 238 11.86 -3.46 -18.57
C GLU A 238 13.03 -3.03 -19.45
N GLU A 239 13.07 -3.54 -20.68
CA GLU A 239 14.01 -3.14 -21.70
C GLU A 239 13.34 -2.10 -22.61
N SER A 240 13.92 -0.90 -22.70
CA SER A 240 13.44 0.12 -23.63
C SER A 240 13.99 -0.13 -25.03
N TYR A 241 13.12 -0.17 -26.04
CA TYR A 241 13.52 -0.28 -27.45
C TYR A 241 12.84 0.82 -28.29
N SER A 242 13.48 1.25 -29.37
CA SER A 242 12.90 2.21 -30.30
C SER A 242 11.75 1.56 -31.07
N CYS A 243 10.54 2.10 -30.94
CA CYS A 243 9.33 1.54 -31.56
C CYS A 243 8.65 2.49 -32.56
N GLY A 244 9.18 3.70 -32.74
CA GLY A 244 8.67 4.66 -33.70
C GLY A 244 9.36 6.00 -33.57
N GLU A 245 8.87 6.98 -34.33
CA GLU A 245 9.35 8.36 -34.30
C GLU A 245 8.15 9.30 -34.39
N THR A 246 8.15 10.35 -33.57
CA THR A 246 7.20 11.46 -33.72
C THR A 246 7.94 12.60 -34.39
N CYS A 247 7.49 13.02 -35.56
CA CYS A 247 8.13 14.10 -36.29
C CYS A 247 7.26 15.35 -36.28
N THR A 248 7.87 16.50 -36.02
CA THR A 248 7.25 17.81 -36.20
C THR A 248 7.89 18.52 -37.39
N SER A 249 7.03 19.08 -38.25
CA SER A 249 7.44 19.85 -39.43
C SER A 249 7.14 21.32 -39.16
N SER A 250 8.17 22.15 -38.98
CA SER A 250 7.97 23.59 -38.86
C SER A 250 7.88 24.24 -40.25
N GLY A 251 6.75 24.89 -40.52
CA GLY A 251 6.47 25.52 -41.81
C GLY A 251 7.44 26.66 -42.16
N SER A 252 7.76 26.73 -43.46
CA SER A 252 8.55 27.73 -44.23
C SER A 252 9.99 27.38 -44.63
N LEU A 253 10.70 26.47 -43.93
CA LEU A 253 12.07 26.06 -44.33
C LEU A 253 12.28 24.54 -44.55
N GLY A 254 11.27 23.71 -44.33
CA GLY A 254 11.34 22.28 -44.61
C GLY A 254 12.10 21.44 -43.58
N ASP A 255 12.54 22.04 -42.48
CA ASP A 255 13.20 21.31 -41.39
C ASP A 255 12.20 20.37 -40.70
N ARG A 256 12.52 19.08 -40.73
CA ARG A 256 11.81 17.98 -40.06
C ARG A 256 12.65 17.56 -38.86
N SER A 257 12.12 17.78 -37.66
CA SER A 257 12.69 17.26 -36.42
C SER A 257 11.90 16.03 -36.00
N CYS A 258 12.58 14.92 -35.73
CA CYS A 258 11.97 13.67 -35.28
C CYS A 258 12.53 13.28 -33.91
N ASP A 259 11.63 12.99 -32.98
CA ASP A 259 11.95 12.43 -31.68
C ASP A 259 11.65 10.93 -31.69
N THR A 260 12.62 10.11 -31.26
CA THR A 260 12.43 8.66 -31.15
C THR A 260 11.44 8.34 -30.03
N ILE A 261 10.43 7.53 -30.36
CA ILE A 261 9.51 6.97 -29.38
C ILE A 261 10.12 5.67 -28.85
N TYR A 262 10.27 5.60 -27.54
CA TYR A 262 10.73 4.39 -26.85
C TYR A 262 9.53 3.65 -26.26
N CYS A 263 9.47 2.34 -26.52
CA CYS A 263 8.52 1.42 -25.89
C CYS A 263 9.26 0.53 -24.90
N GLY A 264 8.56 0.08 -23.86
CA GLY A 264 9.06 -0.92 -22.93
C GLY A 264 8.67 -2.33 -23.38
N GLN A 265 9.61 -3.27 -23.29
CA GLN A 265 9.35 -4.71 -23.37
C GLN A 265 9.83 -5.37 -22.08
N GLU A 266 8.98 -6.19 -21.47
CA GLU A 266 9.39 -7.03 -20.34
C GLU A 266 10.36 -8.12 -20.83
N ARG A 267 11.51 -8.23 -20.18
CA ARG A 267 12.51 -9.28 -20.38
C ARG A 267 12.70 -10.07 -19.09
N THR A 268 12.81 -11.38 -19.22
CA THR A 268 13.15 -12.26 -18.10
C THR A 268 14.67 -12.31 -17.92
N ALA A 269 15.18 -11.84 -16.78
CA ALA A 269 16.56 -12.02 -16.37
C ALA A 269 16.82 -13.42 -15.79
N LYS A 270 15.91 -13.91 -14.94
CA LYS A 270 15.99 -15.25 -14.33
C LYS A 270 14.63 -15.93 -14.39
N ALA A 271 14.58 -17.09 -15.04
CA ALA A 271 13.40 -17.93 -15.12
C ALA A 271 13.20 -18.76 -13.83
N PRO A 272 12.02 -19.37 -13.59
CA PRO A 272 11.74 -20.11 -12.37
C PRO A 272 12.70 -21.28 -12.14
N ARG A 273 13.16 -21.92 -13.23
CA ARG A 273 14.17 -22.97 -13.19
C ARG A 273 15.47 -22.55 -12.49
N HIS A 274 15.89 -21.30 -12.61
CA HIS A 274 17.09 -20.81 -11.92
C HIS A 274 16.92 -20.90 -10.39
N TYR A 275 15.77 -20.47 -9.89
CA TYR A 275 15.44 -20.50 -8.46
C TYR A 275 15.26 -21.92 -7.94
N VAL A 276 14.60 -22.78 -8.73
CA VAL A 276 14.45 -24.21 -8.40
C VAL A 276 15.80 -24.92 -8.32
N ASN A 277 16.72 -24.67 -9.26
CA ASN A 277 18.06 -25.27 -9.21
C ASN A 277 18.85 -24.81 -7.97
N GLN A 278 18.76 -23.51 -7.63
CA GLN A 278 19.42 -22.98 -6.43
C GLN A 278 18.85 -23.60 -5.13
N ALA A 279 17.54 -23.83 -5.07
CA ALA A 279 16.93 -24.54 -3.95
C ALA A 279 17.29 -26.04 -3.95
N ALA A 280 17.38 -26.67 -5.12
CA ALA A 280 17.75 -28.07 -5.27
C ALA A 280 19.14 -28.37 -4.69
N GLU A 281 20.12 -27.49 -4.89
CA GLU A 281 21.45 -27.61 -4.26
C GLU A 281 21.34 -27.74 -2.74
N ARG A 282 20.53 -26.90 -2.09
CA ARG A 282 20.31 -26.93 -0.63
C ARG A 282 19.53 -28.16 -0.17
N VAL A 283 18.58 -28.63 -0.99
CA VAL A 283 17.83 -29.86 -0.74
C VAL A 283 18.77 -31.07 -0.78
N VAL A 284 19.72 -31.09 -1.70
CA VAL A 284 20.76 -32.13 -1.78
C VAL A 284 21.69 -32.08 -0.57
N ASP A 285 22.06 -30.88 -0.09
CA ASP A 285 22.85 -30.72 1.13
C ASP A 285 22.15 -31.31 2.38
N CYS A 286 20.81 -31.37 2.38
CA CYS A 286 20.01 -32.05 3.40
C CYS A 286 19.94 -33.58 3.25
N GLY A 287 20.68 -34.18 2.30
CA GLY A 287 20.77 -35.63 2.09
C GLY A 287 19.69 -36.20 1.15
N PHE A 288 18.90 -35.35 0.48
CA PHE A 288 17.98 -35.79 -0.56
C PHE A 288 18.70 -35.95 -1.91
N ARG A 289 18.12 -36.76 -2.78
CA ARG A 289 18.52 -36.88 -4.20
C ARG A 289 17.41 -36.34 -5.09
N MET A 290 17.81 -35.66 -6.16
CA MET A 290 16.86 -35.24 -7.21
C MET A 290 16.42 -36.48 -8.01
N VAL A 291 15.13 -36.57 -8.31
CA VAL A 291 14.51 -37.70 -9.02
C VAL A 291 13.58 -37.21 -10.12
N ASP A 292 13.30 -38.05 -11.10
CA ASP A 292 12.36 -37.72 -12.19
C ASP A 292 10.90 -38.03 -11.84
N PHE A 293 10.66 -38.83 -10.79
CA PHE A 293 9.35 -39.31 -10.41
C PHE A 293 9.25 -39.57 -8.90
N VAL A 294 8.06 -39.32 -8.33
CA VAL A 294 7.70 -39.67 -6.96
C VAL A 294 6.36 -40.40 -6.93
N PRO A 295 6.18 -41.41 -6.05
CA PRO A 295 5.06 -42.35 -6.17
C PRO A 295 3.71 -41.86 -5.63
N GLY A 296 3.62 -40.65 -5.05
CA GLY A 296 2.39 -40.21 -4.39
C GLY A 296 2.22 -38.70 -4.27
N VAL A 297 1.25 -38.29 -3.47
CA VAL A 297 0.85 -36.89 -3.29
C VAL A 297 1.87 -36.15 -2.42
N VAL A 298 2.22 -34.94 -2.86
CA VAL A 298 3.14 -34.04 -2.16
C VAL A 298 2.38 -32.74 -1.88
N ASP A 299 1.74 -32.66 -0.71
CA ASP A 299 0.86 -31.55 -0.33
C ASP A 299 1.33 -30.80 0.93
N ARG A 300 2.34 -31.30 1.65
CA ARG A 300 2.81 -30.72 2.91
C ARG A 300 3.92 -29.71 2.68
N ARG A 301 3.55 -28.44 2.56
CA ARG A 301 4.50 -27.33 2.44
C ARG A 301 5.43 -27.26 3.66
N ILE A 302 6.73 -27.11 3.44
CA ILE A 302 7.70 -26.84 4.51
C ILE A 302 7.38 -25.49 5.16
N PRO A 303 7.15 -25.42 6.49
CA PRO A 303 6.58 -24.25 7.14
C PRO A 303 7.59 -23.12 7.38
N ASN A 304 8.37 -22.71 6.38
CA ASN A 304 9.28 -21.55 6.49
C ASN A 304 8.99 -20.53 5.39
N PRO A 305 8.29 -19.41 5.69
CA PRO A 305 7.89 -18.40 4.69
C PRO A 305 9.07 -17.72 3.98
N ARG A 306 10.28 -17.80 4.55
CA ARG A 306 11.47 -17.22 3.92
C ARG A 306 12.01 -18.07 2.79
N ILE A 307 11.59 -19.32 2.66
CA ILE A 307 11.86 -20.13 1.47
C ILE A 307 11.19 -19.45 0.27
N GLU A 308 9.90 -19.14 0.35
CA GLU A 308 9.21 -18.42 -0.72
C GLU A 308 9.72 -16.97 -0.86
N GLY A 309 9.98 -16.30 0.26
CA GLY A 309 10.43 -14.89 0.25
C GLY A 309 11.82 -14.67 -0.35
N LYS A 310 12.79 -15.57 -0.08
CA LYS A 310 14.19 -15.42 -0.51
C LYS A 310 14.59 -16.30 -1.68
N LEU A 311 14.08 -17.53 -1.75
CA LEU A 311 14.40 -18.47 -2.83
C LEU A 311 13.36 -18.47 -3.93
N TRP A 312 12.19 -17.84 -3.73
CA TRP A 312 11.10 -17.78 -4.72
C TRP A 312 10.62 -19.15 -5.21
N VAL A 313 10.66 -20.12 -4.30
CA VAL A 313 10.14 -21.47 -4.50
C VAL A 313 9.28 -21.88 -3.31
N LYS A 314 8.39 -22.83 -3.55
CA LYS A 314 7.62 -23.55 -2.54
C LYS A 314 8.21 -24.95 -2.43
N LEU A 315 8.60 -25.32 -1.22
CA LEU A 315 9.04 -26.68 -0.91
C LEU A 315 7.88 -27.42 -0.26
N ALA A 316 7.58 -28.62 -0.75
CA ALA A 316 6.60 -29.50 -0.14
C ALA A 316 7.10 -30.94 -0.08
N VAL A 317 6.66 -31.68 0.92
CA VAL A 317 6.94 -33.09 1.16
C VAL A 317 5.64 -33.89 1.28
N ASN A 318 5.71 -35.20 1.16
CA ASN A 318 4.57 -36.08 1.37
C ASN A 318 4.19 -36.22 2.84
N ARG A 319 5.16 -36.09 3.76
CA ARG A 319 4.95 -36.16 5.22
C ARG A 319 6.07 -35.46 5.97
N PHE A 320 5.77 -34.97 7.17
CA PHE A 320 6.77 -34.40 8.08
C PHE A 320 7.35 -35.42 9.05
N ASN A 321 6.57 -36.44 9.43
CA ASN A 321 6.93 -37.31 10.53
C ASN A 321 7.55 -38.62 10.04
N GLY A 322 8.63 -39.01 10.72
CA GLY A 322 9.09 -40.39 10.80
C GLY A 322 8.49 -41.07 12.03
N THR A 323 8.43 -42.40 12.01
CA THR A 323 8.19 -43.18 13.24
C THR A 323 9.55 -43.42 13.87
N ASP A 324 9.81 -42.88 15.06
CA ASP A 324 11.06 -43.20 15.75
C ASP A 324 11.05 -44.66 16.28
N SER A 325 12.20 -45.13 16.76
CA SER A 325 12.33 -46.48 17.32
C SER A 325 11.47 -46.72 18.57
N GLY A 326 10.90 -45.67 19.18
CA GLY A 326 9.99 -45.71 20.32
C GLY A 326 8.51 -45.64 19.94
N GLY A 327 8.17 -45.48 18.65
CA GLY A 327 6.81 -45.30 18.18
C GLY A 327 6.25 -43.88 18.35
N GLU A 328 7.07 -42.91 18.77
CA GLU A 328 6.67 -41.51 18.85
C GLU A 328 6.84 -40.84 17.48
N SER A 329 5.85 -40.03 17.11
CA SER A 329 5.85 -39.29 15.85
C SER A 329 6.65 -38.01 16.02
N ARG A 330 7.86 -37.97 15.45
CA ARG A 330 8.74 -36.79 15.48
C ARG A 330 8.96 -36.29 14.06
N VAL A 331 9.16 -34.98 13.92
CA VAL A 331 9.56 -34.39 12.65
C VAL A 331 10.88 -35.01 12.23
N ASP A 332 10.93 -35.57 11.02
CA ASP A 332 12.12 -36.22 10.49
C ASP A 332 13.27 -35.21 10.39
N GLU A 333 14.49 -35.62 10.77
CA GLU A 333 15.65 -34.73 10.78
C GLU A 333 15.97 -34.15 9.39
N MET A 334 15.72 -34.92 8.33
CA MET A 334 15.89 -34.44 6.96
C MET A 334 14.88 -33.34 6.63
N VAL A 335 13.62 -33.50 7.08
CA VAL A 335 12.57 -32.48 6.90
C VAL A 335 12.89 -31.22 7.71
N LYS A 336 13.44 -31.39 8.92
CA LYS A 336 13.92 -30.25 9.72
C LYS A 336 15.05 -29.50 9.01
N CYS A 337 15.99 -30.22 8.38
CA CYS A 337 17.01 -29.59 7.56
C CYS A 337 16.39 -28.77 6.41
N LEU A 338 15.35 -29.27 5.73
CA LEU A 338 14.64 -28.54 4.67
C LEU A 338 14.05 -27.20 5.15
N TYR A 339 13.59 -27.13 6.39
CA TYR A 339 13.13 -25.88 6.98
C TYR A 339 14.29 -24.92 7.24
N ASP A 340 15.44 -25.43 7.66
CA ASP A 340 16.62 -24.64 8.02
C ASP A 340 17.49 -24.22 6.82
N ILE A 341 17.17 -24.63 5.57
CA ILE A 341 17.92 -24.22 4.37
C ILE A 341 17.97 -22.70 4.16
N VAL A 342 17.03 -21.97 4.78
CA VAL A 342 17.02 -20.51 4.87
C VAL A 342 16.78 -20.14 6.33
N ASP A 343 17.55 -19.18 6.85
CA ASP A 343 17.39 -18.69 8.22
C ASP A 343 15.93 -18.48 8.59
N SER A 344 15.48 -19.20 9.62
CA SER A 344 14.14 -19.06 10.15
C SER A 344 13.85 -17.62 10.56
N PRO A 345 12.59 -17.18 10.41
CA PRO A 345 12.24 -15.84 10.85
C PRO A 345 12.37 -15.71 12.37
N LYS A 346 12.89 -14.54 12.79
CA LYS A 346 12.97 -14.14 14.19
C LYS A 346 11.92 -13.06 14.37
N TRP A 347 10.89 -13.33 15.15
CA TRP A 347 9.74 -12.45 15.36
C TRP A 347 9.81 -11.75 16.71
#